data_AF-A0A538B4P4-F1
#
_entry.id   AF-A0A538B4P4-F1
#
_cell.length_a   1.000
_cell.length_b   1.000
_cell.length_c   1.000
_cell.angle_alpha   90.00
_cell.angle_beta   90.00
_cell.angle_gamma   90.00
#
_symmetry.space_group_name_H-M   'P 1'
#
loop_
_entity.id
_entity.type
_entity.pdbx_description
1 polymer ?
#
loop_
_entity_poly.entity_id
_entity_poly.type
_entity_poly.pdbx_seq_one_letter_code
_entity_poly.pdbx_strand_id
1 'polypeptide(L)'
;MAPPGPPAPPADVAPAPPAAPAPPAAPAASSDEEAAPAPNAVLPLPRAAFSAARTSPLLARRPHAAVKKMATSARAASFDLRIAPPIRTNVCNIRQVYSCSCPVRHAEWPAGASYPRPMPERLDLKDPLKRQPITITVARTGDLEVIGHQRKPRPAHLKALTASIERMGFITPLVAIERDGKYVIIDGQHRFAAGAELGIKEFPVVVVPEKLARRMMSLNIEQSLNIRERSAIALAIYREMLDESPKRSEDHGEVADAIETAHFLTLGLAYERDGRLAGSAFEAILKKCDGFLDKPLQEAYEIREQRAEKVLEAAKGVKAVEDALKAKGAWHSMARYQIISNANPTKRARKPSDFEKTFDKFIAALEQLAESPEKVLREKVE
;
A
#
# COMPACT_ATOMS: atom_id res chain seq x y z
N MET A 1 -36.03 -10.78 -82.65
CA MET A 1 -34.59 -11.00 -82.41
C MET A 1 -33.96 -9.64 -82.16
N ALA A 2 -33.68 -9.30 -80.90
CA ALA A 2 -32.96 -8.08 -80.53
C ALA A 2 -31.44 -8.29 -80.71
N PRO A 3 -30.66 -7.24 -81.05
CA PRO A 3 -29.25 -7.37 -81.41
C PRO A 3 -28.34 -7.71 -80.21
N PRO A 4 -27.17 -8.32 -80.44
CA PRO A 4 -26.27 -8.78 -79.38
C PRO A 4 -25.62 -7.59 -78.66
N GLY A 5 -25.57 -7.69 -77.33
CA GLY A 5 -24.96 -6.68 -76.46
C GLY A 5 -23.43 -6.61 -76.57
N PRO A 6 -22.83 -5.49 -76.14
CA PRO A 6 -21.40 -5.23 -76.27
C PRO A 6 -20.53 -6.13 -75.37
N PRO A 7 -19.27 -6.39 -75.74
CA PRO A 7 -18.37 -7.28 -75.01
C PRO A 7 -17.87 -6.67 -73.69
N ALA A 8 -17.64 -7.53 -72.70
CA ALA A 8 -17.18 -7.16 -71.37
C ALA A 8 -15.74 -6.59 -71.37
N PRO A 9 -15.42 -5.64 -70.48
CA PRO A 9 -14.08 -5.07 -70.35
C PRO A 9 -13.08 -6.06 -69.72
N PRO A 10 -11.77 -5.90 -69.97
CA PRO A 10 -10.72 -6.77 -69.43
C PRO A 10 -10.59 -6.62 -67.91
N ALA A 11 -10.23 -7.73 -67.25
CA ALA A 11 -9.95 -7.76 -65.82
C ALA A 11 -8.66 -6.99 -65.49
N ASP A 12 -8.77 -5.93 -64.70
CA ASP A 12 -7.60 -5.20 -64.20
C ASP A 12 -6.85 -6.04 -63.15
N VAL A 13 -5.56 -6.16 -63.41
CA VAL A 13 -4.56 -6.90 -62.65
C VAL A 13 -4.33 -6.19 -61.31
N ALA A 14 -4.41 -6.96 -60.21
CA ALA A 14 -4.11 -6.45 -58.87
C ALA A 14 -2.65 -5.95 -58.77
N PRO A 15 -2.37 -4.80 -58.12
CA PRO A 15 -1.02 -4.30 -57.94
C PRO A 15 -0.20 -5.19 -56.98
N ALA A 16 1.09 -5.34 -57.28
CA ALA A 16 2.04 -6.09 -56.46
C ALA A 16 2.14 -5.53 -55.03
N PRO A 17 2.34 -6.38 -54.00
CA PRO A 17 2.47 -5.92 -52.62
C PRO A 17 3.76 -5.09 -52.41
N PRO A 18 3.75 -4.09 -51.51
CA PRO A 18 4.93 -3.28 -51.22
C PRO A 18 6.02 -4.12 -50.56
N ALA A 19 7.27 -3.89 -50.98
CA ALA A 19 8.46 -4.52 -50.42
C ALA A 19 8.63 -4.18 -48.92
N ALA A 20 9.03 -5.18 -48.14
CA ALA A 20 9.29 -5.04 -46.71
C ALA A 20 10.44 -4.03 -46.44
N PRO A 21 10.35 -3.22 -45.37
CA PRO A 21 11.44 -2.31 -45.00
C PRO A 21 12.66 -3.08 -44.50
N ALA A 22 13.84 -2.63 -44.93
CA ALA A 22 15.14 -3.18 -44.52
C ALA A 22 15.38 -3.03 -43.01
N PRO A 23 16.08 -3.98 -42.36
CA PRO A 23 16.42 -3.88 -40.94
C PRO A 23 17.38 -2.71 -40.68
N PRO A 24 17.28 -2.04 -39.52
CA PRO A 24 18.17 -0.93 -39.20
C PRO A 24 19.62 -1.40 -39.03
N ALA A 25 20.54 -0.59 -39.55
CA ALA A 25 21.97 -0.81 -39.48
C ALA A 25 22.47 -0.83 -38.02
N ALA A 26 23.38 -1.76 -37.72
CA ALA A 26 24.06 -1.85 -36.44
C ALA A 26 24.86 -0.56 -36.15
N PRO A 27 24.84 -0.03 -34.92
CA PRO A 27 25.64 1.14 -34.57
C PRO A 27 27.13 0.79 -34.56
N ALA A 28 27.91 1.65 -35.24
CA ALA A 28 29.35 1.62 -35.26
C ALA A 28 29.94 1.91 -33.88
N ALA A 29 31.02 1.19 -33.55
CA ALA A 29 31.81 1.36 -32.35
C ALA A 29 32.77 2.56 -32.47
N SER A 30 32.81 3.41 -31.43
CA SER A 30 33.91 4.30 -31.06
C SER A 30 33.73 4.62 -29.57
N SER A 31 34.42 3.91 -28.68
CA SER A 31 35.70 4.30 -28.05
C SER A 31 35.59 5.58 -27.22
N ASP A 32 35.18 5.43 -25.95
CA ASP A 32 35.82 6.12 -24.82
C ASP A 32 35.64 5.26 -23.56
N GLU A 33 36.76 5.12 -22.87
CA GLU A 33 37.09 4.13 -21.86
C GLU A 33 36.93 4.77 -20.48
N GLU A 34 35.96 4.31 -19.67
CA GLU A 34 35.93 4.58 -18.23
C GLU A 34 35.54 3.30 -17.48
N ALA A 35 36.42 2.90 -16.57
CA ALA A 35 36.56 1.55 -16.03
C ALA A 35 35.34 1.07 -15.21
N ALA A 36 34.89 -0.15 -15.52
CA ALA A 36 34.00 -0.93 -14.66
C ALA A 36 34.76 -1.44 -13.41
N PRO A 37 34.18 -1.40 -12.20
CA PRO A 37 34.76 -2.09 -11.05
C PRO A 37 34.64 -3.62 -11.22
N ALA A 38 35.75 -4.31 -10.96
CA ALA A 38 35.90 -5.75 -11.05
C ALA A 38 34.86 -6.53 -10.21
N PRO A 39 34.48 -7.76 -10.62
CA PRO A 39 33.59 -8.61 -9.85
C PRO A 39 34.27 -9.06 -8.54
N ASN A 40 33.63 -8.77 -7.40
CA ASN A 40 34.09 -9.22 -6.10
C ASN A 40 34.26 -10.73 -6.07
N ALA A 41 35.51 -11.15 -5.83
CA ALA A 41 35.87 -12.52 -5.53
C ALA A 41 35.09 -13.04 -4.32
N VAL A 42 34.52 -14.23 -4.46
CA VAL A 42 33.91 -15.00 -3.37
C VAL A 42 35.01 -15.36 -2.39
N LEU A 43 35.05 -14.66 -1.24
CA LEU A 43 35.87 -15.04 -0.10
C LEU A 43 35.23 -16.24 0.62
N PRO A 44 35.98 -17.31 0.93
CA PRO A 44 35.44 -18.46 1.66
C PRO A 44 35.18 -18.10 3.13
N LEU A 45 34.01 -18.52 3.63
CA LEU A 45 33.60 -18.36 5.03
C LEU A 45 34.62 -19.03 5.98
N PRO A 46 35.07 -18.37 7.06
CA PRO A 46 35.89 -19.04 8.06
C PRO A 46 35.04 -20.02 8.86
N ARG A 47 35.50 -21.27 8.93
CA ARG A 47 35.01 -22.30 9.85
C ARG A 47 35.13 -21.80 11.28
N ALA A 48 34.00 -21.54 11.94
CA ALA A 48 33.98 -21.29 13.38
C ALA A 48 34.31 -22.60 14.10
N ALA A 49 35.55 -22.68 14.60
CA ALA A 49 35.97 -23.69 15.55
C ALA A 49 35.28 -23.43 16.90
N PHE A 50 34.50 -24.40 17.37
CA PHE A 50 34.00 -24.43 18.74
C PHE A 50 35.20 -24.56 19.70
N SER A 51 35.50 -23.50 20.44
CA SER A 51 36.37 -23.57 21.62
C SER A 51 35.50 -23.61 22.87
N ALA A 52 35.53 -24.74 23.56
CA ALA A 52 35.07 -24.85 24.93
C ALA A 52 35.87 -23.90 25.85
N ALA A 53 35.19 -23.19 26.76
CA ALA A 53 35.56 -23.11 28.18
C ALA A 53 34.80 -22.01 28.96
N ARG A 54 34.39 -22.42 30.17
CA ARG A 54 34.29 -21.66 31.43
C ARG A 54 33.01 -20.85 31.71
N THR A 55 32.09 -21.57 32.33
CA THR A 55 31.17 -21.10 33.36
C THR A 55 31.87 -20.37 34.50
N SER A 56 31.32 -19.26 34.98
CA SER A 56 31.54 -18.71 36.33
C SER A 56 30.30 -17.94 36.80
N PRO A 57 30.02 -17.89 38.12
CA PRO A 57 28.67 -17.84 38.66
C PRO A 57 28.20 -16.43 39.03
N LEU A 58 26.87 -16.29 39.01
CA LEU A 58 26.09 -15.14 39.47
C LEU A 58 26.37 -14.82 40.95
N LEU A 59 26.79 -13.60 41.23
CA LEU A 59 26.88 -13.03 42.58
C LEU A 59 25.61 -12.24 42.90
N ALA A 60 24.89 -12.73 43.90
CA ALA A 60 23.73 -12.10 44.51
C ALA A 60 24.08 -10.79 45.22
N ARG A 61 23.22 -9.77 45.09
CA ARG A 61 23.15 -8.64 46.04
C ARG A 61 21.70 -8.40 46.46
N ARG A 62 21.52 -8.31 47.78
CA ARG A 62 20.27 -8.21 48.56
C ARG A 62 19.53 -6.87 48.37
N PRO A 63 18.21 -6.81 48.64
CA PRO A 63 17.44 -5.57 48.61
C PRO A 63 17.51 -4.84 49.95
N HIS A 64 17.59 -3.50 49.91
CA HIS A 64 17.33 -2.65 51.07
C HIS A 64 15.89 -2.15 51.04
N ALA A 65 15.15 -2.46 52.10
CA ALA A 65 13.89 -1.84 52.46
C ALA A 65 14.15 -0.62 53.36
N ALA A 66 13.44 0.49 53.12
CA ALA A 66 13.16 1.50 54.13
C ALA A 66 11.84 2.23 53.81
N VAL A 67 10.93 2.09 54.77
CA VAL A 67 9.54 2.53 54.86
C VAL A 67 9.45 3.98 55.37
N LYS A 68 8.43 4.75 54.94
CA LYS A 68 7.56 5.63 55.76
C LYS A 68 6.44 6.24 54.89
N LYS A 69 5.19 5.77 55.01
CA LYS A 69 4.08 6.25 55.87
C LYS A 69 3.39 7.54 55.35
N MET A 70 2.13 7.44 54.95
CA MET A 70 0.96 7.87 55.76
C MET A 70 -0.36 7.52 55.05
N ALA A 71 -1.32 7.09 55.86
CA ALA A 71 -2.67 6.71 55.50
C ALA A 71 -3.66 7.78 55.97
N THR A 72 -4.77 7.97 55.24
CA THR A 72 -6.00 8.54 55.79
C THR A 72 -7.25 8.01 55.06
N SER A 73 -8.11 7.37 55.86
CA SER A 73 -9.59 7.31 55.82
C SER A 73 -10.32 7.04 54.50
N ALA A 74 -11.18 6.01 54.46
CA ALA A 74 -12.58 6.18 54.89
C ALA A 74 -13.37 4.85 54.85
N ARG A 75 -14.36 4.82 55.76
CA ARG A 75 -15.29 3.76 56.17
C ARG A 75 -16.01 2.97 55.08
N ALA A 76 -16.27 1.72 55.44
CA ALA A 76 -17.22 0.80 54.84
C ALA A 76 -18.68 1.28 54.92
N ALA A 77 -19.44 1.01 53.86
CA ALA A 77 -20.87 0.78 53.89
C ALA A 77 -21.24 -0.25 52.82
N SER A 78 -21.99 -1.25 53.27
CA SER A 78 -22.46 -2.48 52.64
C SER A 78 -23.69 -2.29 51.74
N PHE A 79 -23.78 -3.05 50.64
CA PHE A 79 -24.97 -3.75 50.05
C PHE A 79 -24.65 -4.07 48.58
N ASP A 80 -24.37 -5.32 48.20
CA ASP A 80 -25.27 -6.46 47.90
C ASP A 80 -25.35 -6.68 46.39
N LEU A 81 -24.60 -7.68 45.91
CA LEU A 81 -24.66 -8.22 44.55
C LEU A 81 -24.64 -9.74 44.66
N ARG A 82 -25.78 -10.31 45.06
CA ARG A 82 -26.11 -11.69 44.74
C ARG A 82 -26.98 -11.68 43.49
N ILE A 83 -26.46 -12.28 42.42
CA ILE A 83 -27.06 -13.34 41.60
C ILE A 83 -26.28 -13.41 40.28
N ALA A 84 -25.26 -14.27 40.26
CA ALA A 84 -24.83 -15.08 39.10
C ALA A 84 -23.87 -16.15 39.66
N PRO A 85 -24.09 -17.46 39.41
CA PRO A 85 -23.29 -18.51 40.03
C PRO A 85 -21.85 -18.53 39.47
N PRO A 86 -20.84 -18.89 40.29
CA PRO A 86 -19.46 -18.98 39.83
C PRO A 86 -19.30 -20.15 38.86
N ILE A 87 -18.66 -19.85 37.72
CA ILE A 87 -18.11 -20.84 36.79
C ILE A 87 -17.18 -21.75 37.60
N ARG A 88 -17.61 -22.99 37.85
CA ARG A 88 -16.79 -24.02 38.47
C ARG A 88 -15.62 -24.33 37.55
N THR A 89 -14.44 -23.79 37.85
CA THR A 89 -13.18 -24.30 37.33
C THR A 89 -12.87 -25.61 38.03
N ASN A 90 -13.38 -26.72 37.50
CA ASN A 90 -12.91 -28.05 37.86
C ASN A 90 -11.54 -28.25 37.22
N VAL A 91 -10.48 -27.85 37.92
CA VAL A 91 -9.13 -28.32 37.64
C VAL A 91 -9.08 -29.78 38.07
N CYS A 92 -9.25 -30.69 37.11
CA CYS A 92 -9.07 -32.12 37.36
C CYS A 92 -7.57 -32.37 37.54
N ASN A 93 -7.19 -32.79 38.75
CA ASN A 93 -5.81 -33.10 39.10
C ASN A 93 -5.37 -34.36 38.34
N ILE A 94 -4.26 -34.28 37.61
CA ILE A 94 -3.78 -35.26 36.60
C ILE A 94 -3.58 -36.70 37.13
N ARG A 95 -3.68 -36.94 38.44
CA ARG A 95 -3.47 -38.25 39.07
C ARG A 95 -4.72 -39.07 39.35
N GLN A 96 -5.92 -38.59 39.02
CA GLN A 96 -7.19 -39.27 39.35
C GLN A 96 -8.04 -39.59 38.11
N VAL A 97 -7.38 -39.99 37.01
CA VAL A 97 -8.01 -40.23 35.70
C VAL A 97 -8.64 -41.63 35.57
N TYR A 98 -8.41 -42.55 36.51
CA TYR A 98 -8.82 -43.97 36.33
C TYR A 98 -10.21 -44.36 36.89
N SER A 99 -11.04 -43.42 37.37
CA SER A 99 -12.37 -43.81 37.90
C SER A 99 -13.51 -42.83 37.63
N CYS A 100 -13.34 -41.86 36.74
CA CYS A 100 -14.42 -40.93 36.41
C CYS A 100 -15.01 -41.30 35.05
N SER A 101 -16.19 -41.95 35.09
CA SER A 101 -17.06 -42.18 33.93
C SER A 101 -17.75 -40.87 33.52
N CYS A 102 -16.97 -39.87 33.13
CA CYS A 102 -17.50 -38.77 32.34
C CYS A 102 -17.73 -39.31 30.91
N PRO A 103 -18.95 -39.26 30.37
CA PRO A 103 -19.16 -39.56 28.97
C PRO A 103 -18.55 -38.39 28.19
N VAL A 104 -17.26 -38.51 27.85
CA VAL A 104 -16.72 -37.77 26.72
C VAL A 104 -17.55 -38.28 25.54
N ARG A 105 -18.55 -37.50 25.13
CA ARG A 105 -19.11 -37.63 23.78
C ARG A 105 -17.97 -37.25 22.86
N HIS A 106 -17.11 -38.22 22.56
CA HIS A 106 -16.46 -38.25 21.27
C HIS A 106 -17.61 -38.13 20.29
N ALA A 107 -17.68 -37.03 19.55
CA ALA A 107 -18.51 -37.00 18.37
C ALA A 107 -18.03 -38.20 17.54
N GLU A 108 -18.79 -39.29 17.56
CA GLU A 108 -18.45 -40.49 16.82
C GLU A 108 -18.33 -40.04 15.38
N TRP A 109 -17.11 -40.13 14.86
CA TRP A 109 -16.87 -39.91 13.45
C TRP A 109 -17.72 -40.94 12.72
N PRO A 110 -18.68 -40.54 11.87
CA PRO A 110 -19.57 -41.49 11.23
C PRO A 110 -18.74 -42.52 10.48
N ALA A 111 -18.81 -43.77 10.94
CA ALA A 111 -18.16 -44.90 10.32
C ALA A 111 -18.78 -45.07 8.92
N GLY A 112 -18.05 -44.63 7.89
CA GLY A 112 -18.55 -44.58 6.51
C GLY A 112 -18.36 -43.25 5.79
N ALA A 113 -17.88 -42.19 6.46
CA ALA A 113 -17.47 -40.96 5.77
C ALA A 113 -16.18 -41.19 4.97
N SER A 114 -16.33 -41.62 3.71
CA SER A 114 -15.24 -41.63 2.74
C SER A 114 -14.95 -40.18 2.33
N TYR A 115 -13.72 -39.74 2.54
CA TYR A 115 -13.17 -38.61 1.80
C TYR A 115 -12.83 -39.10 0.38
N PRO A 116 -13.08 -38.28 -0.66
CA PRO A 116 -13.38 -36.86 -0.60
C PRO A 116 -14.88 -36.57 -0.76
N ARG A 117 -15.45 -35.71 0.09
CA ARG A 117 -16.65 -34.99 -0.32
C ARG A 117 -16.26 -34.10 -1.51
N PRO A 118 -17.05 -34.05 -2.60
CA PRO A 118 -16.83 -33.04 -3.63
C PRO A 118 -16.85 -31.69 -2.91
N MET A 119 -15.73 -30.97 -2.96
CA MET A 119 -15.68 -29.60 -2.46
C MET A 119 -16.69 -28.82 -3.28
N PRO A 120 -17.65 -28.12 -2.64
CA PRO A 120 -18.57 -27.30 -3.40
C PRO A 120 -17.78 -26.23 -4.16
N GLU A 121 -18.16 -25.94 -5.41
CA GLU A 121 -17.57 -24.85 -6.23
C GLU A 121 -17.65 -23.47 -5.54
N ARG A 122 -18.45 -23.38 -4.48
CA ARG A 122 -18.66 -22.21 -3.65
C ARG A 122 -18.64 -22.59 -2.16
N LEU A 123 -17.82 -21.89 -1.37
CA LEU A 123 -17.74 -22.02 0.08
C LEU A 123 -18.03 -20.67 0.73
N ASP A 124 -19.19 -20.55 1.37
CA ASP A 124 -19.57 -19.36 2.11
C ASP A 124 -19.06 -19.43 3.56
N LEU A 125 -18.33 -18.40 3.96
CA LEU A 125 -17.67 -18.22 5.25
C LEU A 125 -18.11 -16.88 5.88
N LYS A 126 -17.76 -16.72 7.16
CA LYS A 126 -17.89 -15.44 7.86
C LYS A 126 -16.55 -15.03 8.43
N ASP A 127 -16.16 -13.78 8.21
CA ASP A 127 -14.98 -13.19 8.84
C ASP A 127 -15.05 -13.37 10.37
N PRO A 128 -14.02 -13.91 11.04
CA PRO A 128 -14.07 -14.22 12.46
C PRO A 128 -14.30 -12.99 13.35
N LEU A 129 -13.83 -11.81 12.96
CA LEU A 129 -13.87 -10.61 13.79
C LEU A 129 -15.13 -9.76 13.55
N LYS A 130 -15.37 -9.36 12.31
CA LYS A 130 -16.46 -8.49 11.87
C LYS A 130 -17.68 -9.25 11.35
N ARG A 131 -17.63 -10.59 11.29
CA ARG A 131 -18.75 -11.47 10.86
C ARG A 131 -19.31 -11.16 9.48
N GLN A 132 -18.50 -10.57 8.62
CA GLN A 132 -18.87 -10.22 7.25
C GLN A 132 -18.93 -11.49 6.39
N PRO A 133 -19.87 -11.59 5.44
CA PRO A 133 -19.94 -12.73 4.54
C PRO A 133 -18.72 -12.70 3.60
N ILE A 134 -18.06 -13.84 3.46
CA ILE A 134 -16.94 -14.07 2.55
C ILE A 134 -17.27 -15.32 1.76
N THR A 135 -17.14 -15.30 0.43
CA THR A 135 -17.41 -16.48 -0.39
C THR A 135 -16.13 -16.88 -1.13
N ILE A 136 -15.68 -18.13 -0.99
CA ILE A 136 -14.57 -18.68 -1.77
C ILE A 136 -15.18 -19.42 -2.96
N THR A 137 -14.76 -19.08 -4.17
CA THR A 137 -15.25 -19.71 -5.41
C THR A 137 -14.16 -19.76 -6.47
N VAL A 138 -14.48 -20.33 -7.63
CA VAL A 138 -13.61 -20.36 -8.81
C VAL A 138 -14.25 -19.50 -9.88
N ALA A 139 -13.51 -18.51 -10.39
CA ALA A 139 -13.97 -17.63 -11.45
C ALA A 139 -13.18 -17.88 -12.74
N ARG A 140 -13.86 -17.82 -13.90
CA ARG A 140 -13.19 -17.91 -15.19
C ARG A 140 -12.50 -16.60 -15.53
N THR A 141 -11.44 -16.66 -16.31
CA THR A 141 -10.68 -15.47 -16.76
C THR A 141 -11.55 -14.42 -17.44
N GLY A 142 -12.60 -14.84 -18.17
CA GLY A 142 -13.53 -13.93 -18.86
C GLY A 142 -14.52 -13.20 -17.94
N ASP A 143 -14.73 -13.69 -16.73
CA ASP A 143 -15.67 -13.13 -15.75
C ASP A 143 -14.96 -12.20 -14.75
N LEU A 144 -13.63 -12.09 -14.86
CA LEU A 144 -12.77 -11.31 -13.98
C LEU A 144 -12.41 -9.96 -14.60
N GLU A 145 -12.68 -8.88 -13.87
CA GLU A 145 -12.33 -7.52 -14.26
C GLU A 145 -11.34 -6.93 -13.26
N VAL A 146 -10.40 -6.15 -13.76
CA VAL A 146 -9.36 -5.51 -12.96
C VAL A 146 -9.84 -4.09 -12.63
N ILE A 147 -9.94 -3.74 -11.34
CA ILE A 147 -10.36 -2.38 -10.97
C ILE A 147 -9.37 -1.35 -11.53
N GLY A 148 -9.89 -0.29 -12.16
CA GLY A 148 -9.11 0.64 -12.98
C GLY A 148 -8.06 1.46 -12.22
N HIS A 149 -8.20 1.57 -10.90
CA HIS A 149 -7.41 2.46 -10.04
C HIS A 149 -6.21 1.79 -9.37
N GLN A 150 -5.52 0.85 -10.02
CA GLN A 150 -4.40 0.12 -9.40
C GLN A 150 -3.06 0.26 -10.14
N ARG A 151 -2.00 -0.17 -9.45
CA ARG A 151 -0.62 -0.07 -9.90
C ARG A 151 -0.42 -0.86 -11.20
N LYS A 152 0.08 -0.20 -12.24
CA LYS A 152 0.53 -0.90 -13.46
C LYS A 152 1.62 -1.92 -13.10
N PRO A 153 1.52 -3.18 -13.57
CA PRO A 153 2.53 -4.21 -13.32
C PRO A 153 3.91 -3.77 -13.79
N ARG A 154 4.92 -3.90 -12.93
CA ARG A 154 6.31 -3.79 -13.37
C ARG A 154 6.71 -5.11 -14.06
N PRO A 155 7.35 -5.07 -15.23
CA PRO A 155 7.70 -6.29 -15.98
C PRO A 155 8.61 -7.24 -15.20
N ALA A 156 9.51 -6.71 -14.35
CA ALA A 156 10.37 -7.53 -13.50
C ALA A 156 9.58 -8.33 -12.45
N HIS A 157 8.57 -7.72 -11.83
CA HIS A 157 7.73 -8.40 -10.83
C HIS A 157 6.82 -9.44 -11.50
N LEU A 158 6.29 -9.11 -12.67
CA LEU A 158 5.46 -10.03 -13.45
C LEU A 158 6.25 -11.29 -13.83
N LYS A 159 7.49 -11.15 -14.32
CA LYS A 159 8.37 -12.28 -14.63
C LYS A 159 8.68 -13.14 -13.40
N ALA A 160 9.00 -12.52 -12.26
CA ALA A 160 9.27 -13.27 -11.03
C ALA A 160 8.05 -14.06 -10.56
N LEU A 161 6.86 -13.46 -10.67
CA LEU A 161 5.60 -14.09 -10.27
C LEU A 161 5.19 -15.20 -11.22
N THR A 162 5.38 -15.00 -12.53
CA THR A 162 5.19 -16.03 -13.56
C THR A 162 6.06 -17.26 -13.26
N ALA A 163 7.36 -17.06 -13.04
CA ALA A 163 8.28 -18.13 -12.68
C ALA A 163 7.94 -18.81 -11.34
N SER A 164 7.31 -18.09 -10.41
CA SER A 164 6.81 -18.65 -9.14
C SER A 164 5.59 -19.54 -9.38
N ILE A 165 4.64 -19.09 -10.21
CA ILE A 165 3.43 -19.84 -10.54
C ILE A 165 3.78 -21.09 -11.35
N GLU A 166 4.74 -21.04 -12.26
CA GLU A 166 5.24 -22.22 -12.98
C GLU A 166 5.83 -23.27 -12.04
N ARG A 167 6.53 -22.85 -10.98
CA ARG A 167 7.17 -23.77 -10.02
C ARG A 167 6.24 -24.32 -8.95
N MET A 168 5.38 -23.47 -8.40
CA MET A 168 4.59 -23.78 -7.19
C MET A 168 3.08 -23.86 -7.46
N GLY A 169 2.62 -23.42 -8.63
CA GLY A 169 1.21 -23.26 -8.94
C GLY A 169 0.59 -21.98 -8.37
N PHE A 170 -0.69 -21.79 -8.64
CA PHE A 170 -1.46 -20.63 -8.19
C PHE A 170 -2.07 -20.90 -6.79
N ILE A 171 -1.28 -20.69 -5.73
CA ILE A 171 -1.65 -21.05 -4.35
C ILE A 171 -2.49 -19.95 -3.67
N THR A 172 -2.11 -18.68 -3.83
CA THR A 172 -2.77 -17.56 -3.14
C THR A 172 -3.96 -17.06 -3.95
N PRO A 173 -5.20 -17.12 -3.43
CA PRO A 173 -6.41 -16.75 -4.17
C PRO A 173 -6.54 -15.25 -4.37
N LEU A 174 -7.20 -14.84 -5.46
CA LEU A 174 -7.52 -13.44 -5.73
C LEU A 174 -8.58 -12.95 -4.75
N VAL A 175 -8.63 -11.65 -4.48
CA VAL A 175 -9.74 -11.05 -3.73
C VAL A 175 -10.53 -10.16 -4.68
N ALA A 176 -11.85 -10.38 -4.76
CA ALA A 176 -12.72 -9.64 -5.66
C ALA A 176 -14.03 -9.25 -4.98
N ILE A 177 -14.74 -8.30 -5.58
CA ILE A 177 -16.15 -8.01 -5.27
C ILE A 177 -17.02 -8.46 -6.43
N GLU A 178 -18.27 -8.78 -6.15
CA GLU A 178 -19.27 -9.10 -7.18
C GLU A 178 -20.00 -7.80 -7.59
N ARG A 179 -19.97 -7.46 -8.89
CA ARG A 179 -20.70 -6.34 -9.50
C ARG A 179 -21.27 -6.79 -10.84
N ASP A 180 -22.57 -6.57 -11.06
CA ASP A 180 -23.27 -6.88 -12.32
C ASP A 180 -23.04 -8.32 -12.84
N GLY A 181 -22.93 -9.29 -11.93
CA GLY A 181 -22.67 -10.70 -12.26
C GLY A 181 -21.23 -11.02 -12.67
N LYS A 182 -20.30 -10.07 -12.52
CA LYS A 182 -18.86 -10.23 -12.74
C LYS A 182 -18.07 -10.02 -11.46
N TYR A 183 -16.81 -10.47 -11.47
CA TYR A 183 -15.89 -10.35 -10.34
C TYR A 183 -14.86 -9.25 -10.59
N VAL A 184 -14.95 -8.16 -9.85
CA VAL A 184 -13.97 -7.06 -9.91
C VAL A 184 -12.87 -7.30 -8.90
N ILE A 185 -11.65 -7.55 -9.37
CA ILE A 185 -10.46 -7.84 -8.56
C ILE A 185 -10.03 -6.58 -7.80
N ILE A 186 -10.04 -6.69 -6.47
CA ILE A 186 -9.57 -5.67 -5.53
C ILE A 186 -8.16 -5.96 -4.99
N ASP A 187 -7.74 -7.22 -4.93
CA ASP A 187 -6.36 -7.60 -4.61
C ASP A 187 -5.89 -8.80 -5.43
N GLY A 188 -4.60 -8.81 -5.75
CA GLY A 188 -3.96 -9.85 -6.53
C GLY A 188 -3.88 -9.58 -8.03
N GLN A 189 -3.98 -8.33 -8.47
CA GLN A 189 -3.92 -8.00 -9.90
C GLN A 189 -2.66 -8.49 -10.61
N HIS A 190 -1.48 -8.38 -9.98
CA HIS A 190 -0.25 -8.93 -10.56
C HIS A 190 -0.32 -10.45 -10.70
N ARG A 191 -0.96 -11.14 -9.74
CA ARG A 191 -1.15 -12.59 -9.76
C ARG A 191 -2.09 -12.97 -10.89
N PHE A 192 -3.21 -12.26 -11.04
CA PHE A 192 -4.12 -12.44 -12.16
C PHE A 192 -3.41 -12.22 -13.51
N ALA A 193 -2.67 -11.12 -13.67
CA ALA A 193 -1.93 -10.84 -14.89
C ALA A 193 -0.89 -11.93 -15.23
N ALA A 194 -0.11 -12.39 -14.24
CA ALA A 194 0.88 -13.45 -14.43
C ALA A 194 0.20 -14.79 -14.79
N GLY A 195 -0.91 -15.13 -14.12
CA GLY A 195 -1.65 -16.34 -14.43
C GLY A 195 -2.35 -16.30 -15.79
N ALA A 196 -2.85 -15.13 -16.19
CA ALA A 196 -3.45 -14.92 -17.51
C ALA A 196 -2.39 -15.04 -18.62
N GLU A 197 -1.17 -14.54 -18.41
CA GLU A 197 -0.03 -14.71 -19.32
C GLU A 197 0.35 -16.20 -19.49
N LEU A 198 0.23 -16.98 -18.41
CA LEU A 198 0.42 -18.45 -18.43
C LEU A 198 -0.76 -19.24 -19.01
N GLY A 199 -1.85 -18.57 -19.39
CA GLY A 199 -3.03 -19.23 -19.96
C GLY A 199 -3.93 -19.95 -18.95
N ILE A 200 -3.86 -19.58 -17.66
CA ILE A 200 -4.78 -20.10 -16.64
C ILE A 200 -6.21 -19.65 -16.99
N LYS A 201 -7.15 -20.60 -17.05
CA LYS A 201 -8.55 -20.37 -17.42
C LYS A 201 -9.46 -20.07 -16.23
N GLU A 202 -9.06 -20.53 -15.06
CA GLU A 202 -9.86 -20.52 -13.83
C GLU A 202 -8.98 -20.12 -12.65
N PHE A 203 -9.46 -19.17 -11.86
CA PHE A 203 -8.74 -18.64 -10.71
C PHE A 203 -9.53 -18.88 -9.42
N PRO A 204 -8.88 -19.28 -8.32
CA PRO A 204 -9.51 -19.27 -7.01
C PRO A 204 -9.69 -17.81 -6.54
N VAL A 205 -10.92 -17.45 -6.17
CA VAL A 205 -11.32 -16.09 -5.80
C VAL A 205 -12.03 -16.09 -4.46
N VAL A 206 -11.65 -15.16 -3.61
CA VAL A 206 -12.33 -14.79 -2.38
C VAL A 206 -13.19 -13.56 -2.67
N VAL A 207 -14.49 -13.77 -2.76
CA VAL A 207 -15.50 -12.73 -2.97
C VAL A 207 -15.83 -12.10 -1.62
N VAL A 208 -15.68 -10.78 -1.55
CA VAL A 208 -15.94 -9.99 -0.35
C VAL A 208 -17.04 -8.97 -0.60
N PRO A 209 -17.66 -8.40 0.47
CA PRO A 209 -18.73 -7.42 0.29
C PRO A 209 -18.23 -6.13 -0.38
N GLU A 210 -19.07 -5.54 -1.24
CA GLU A 210 -18.73 -4.37 -2.05
C GLU A 210 -18.18 -3.18 -1.25
N LYS A 211 -18.64 -2.99 -0.01
CA LYS A 211 -18.15 -1.94 0.90
C LYS A 211 -16.64 -1.96 1.15
N LEU A 212 -15.97 -3.10 0.92
CA LEU A 212 -14.53 -3.24 1.08
C LEU A 212 -13.74 -2.80 -0.16
N ALA A 213 -14.38 -2.64 -1.32
CA ALA A 213 -13.70 -2.18 -2.54
C ALA A 213 -13.17 -0.76 -2.46
N ARG A 214 -13.69 0.09 -1.56
CA ARG A 214 -13.10 1.42 -1.32
C ARG A 214 -11.94 1.39 -0.32
N ARG A 215 -11.75 0.28 0.41
CA ARG A 215 -10.71 0.10 1.42
C ARG A 215 -9.49 -0.64 0.87
N MET A 216 -9.25 -0.61 -0.44
CA MET A 216 -8.14 -1.35 -1.07
C MET A 216 -6.76 -0.96 -0.56
N MET A 217 -6.57 0.32 -0.18
CA MET A 217 -5.29 0.76 0.38
C MET A 217 -4.97 0.02 1.68
N SER A 218 -5.99 -0.32 2.48
CA SER A 218 -5.84 -1.05 3.74
C SER A 218 -5.67 -2.57 3.56
N LEU A 219 -5.96 -3.13 2.38
CA LEU A 219 -5.75 -4.55 2.07
C LEU A 219 -4.30 -4.86 1.66
N ASN A 220 -3.51 -3.84 1.27
CA ASN A 220 -2.15 -3.96 0.74
C ASN A 220 -1.06 -3.71 1.81
N ILE A 221 -1.13 -4.41 2.95
CA ILE A 221 -0.19 -4.18 4.08
C ILE A 221 1.20 -4.79 3.80
N GLU A 222 1.30 -5.88 3.03
CA GLU A 222 2.56 -6.61 2.83
C GLU A 222 3.52 -5.94 1.83
N GLN A 223 3.01 -5.18 0.86
CA GLN A 223 3.82 -4.38 -0.05
C GLN A 223 3.41 -2.92 0.06
N SER A 224 4.11 -2.16 0.92
CA SER A 224 3.86 -0.72 1.08
C SER A 224 3.91 0.00 -0.27
N LEU A 225 2.78 0.63 -0.62
CA LEU A 225 2.67 1.46 -1.82
C LEU A 225 3.58 2.69 -1.67
N ASN A 226 4.27 3.06 -2.75
CA ASN A 226 5.03 4.32 -2.76
C ASN A 226 4.06 5.50 -2.61
N ILE A 227 4.48 6.61 -1.98
CA ILE A 227 3.63 7.79 -1.75
C ILE A 227 2.97 8.30 -3.03
N ARG A 228 3.67 8.25 -4.17
CA ARG A 228 3.10 8.63 -5.47
C ARG A 228 1.96 7.70 -5.90
N GLU A 229 2.12 6.40 -5.71
CA GLU A 229 1.11 5.40 -6.04
C GLU A 229 -0.09 5.56 -5.11
N ARG A 230 0.12 5.71 -3.80
CA ARG A 230 -0.94 5.99 -2.82
C ARG A 230 -1.73 7.25 -3.18
N SER A 231 -1.04 8.32 -3.54
CA SER A 231 -1.67 9.60 -3.90
C SER A 231 -2.52 9.49 -5.17
N ALA A 232 -2.04 8.74 -6.18
CA ALA A 232 -2.80 8.51 -7.41
C ALA A 232 -4.07 7.67 -7.15
N ILE A 233 -3.97 6.61 -6.35
CA ILE A 233 -5.11 5.76 -5.99
C ILE A 233 -6.13 6.55 -5.15
N ALA A 234 -5.65 7.30 -4.16
CA ALA A 234 -6.50 8.15 -3.32
C ALA A 234 -7.28 9.18 -4.15
N LEU A 235 -6.62 9.87 -5.09
CA LEU A 235 -7.26 10.86 -5.95
C LEU A 235 -8.30 10.21 -6.87
N ALA A 236 -8.00 9.03 -7.42
CA ALA A 236 -8.94 8.29 -8.25
C ALA A 236 -10.22 7.89 -7.50
N ILE A 237 -10.07 7.31 -6.30
CA ILE A 237 -11.21 6.97 -5.43
C ILE A 237 -12.00 8.24 -5.08
N TYR A 238 -11.30 9.34 -4.80
CA TYR A 238 -11.95 10.61 -4.47
C TYR A 238 -12.79 11.15 -5.64
N ARG A 239 -12.30 11.04 -6.88
CA ARG A 239 -13.06 11.44 -8.08
C ARG A 239 -14.30 10.58 -8.30
N GLU A 240 -14.19 9.26 -8.11
CA GLU A 240 -15.35 8.36 -8.14
C GLU A 240 -16.41 8.80 -7.10
N MET A 241 -15.99 9.13 -5.88
CA MET A 241 -16.90 9.62 -4.84
C MET A 241 -17.48 11.01 -5.15
N LEU A 242 -16.72 11.86 -5.83
CA LEU A 242 -17.15 13.19 -6.27
C LEU A 242 -18.26 13.07 -7.32
N ASP A 243 -18.11 12.16 -8.28
CA ASP A 243 -19.10 11.89 -9.33
C ASP A 243 -20.39 11.30 -8.75
N GLU A 244 -20.28 10.38 -7.79
CA GLU A 244 -21.44 9.75 -7.15
C GLU A 244 -22.21 10.67 -6.20
N SER A 245 -21.53 11.53 -5.44
CA SER A 245 -22.13 12.27 -4.33
C SER A 245 -21.39 13.58 -4.04
N PRO A 246 -21.50 14.58 -4.92
CA PRO A 246 -20.70 15.81 -4.84
C PRO A 246 -20.98 16.66 -3.59
N LYS A 247 -22.18 16.50 -2.99
CA LYS A 247 -22.61 17.23 -1.79
C LYS A 247 -22.20 16.57 -0.47
N ARG A 248 -21.59 15.38 -0.50
CA ARG A 248 -21.11 14.69 0.70
C ARG A 248 -19.99 15.51 1.35
N SER A 249 -19.92 15.57 2.68
CA SER A 249 -18.80 16.23 3.37
C SER A 249 -17.51 15.40 3.22
N GLU A 250 -16.37 16.06 3.01
CA GLU A 250 -15.07 15.40 2.93
C GLU A 250 -14.65 14.79 4.30
N ASP A 251 -15.06 15.37 5.43
CA ASP A 251 -14.82 14.82 6.79
C ASP A 251 -15.75 13.65 7.15
N HIS A 252 -16.51 13.12 6.18
CA HIS A 252 -17.36 11.96 6.41
C HIS A 252 -16.51 10.70 6.66
N GLY A 253 -16.89 9.88 7.64
CA GLY A 253 -16.11 8.69 8.04
C GLY A 253 -15.83 7.69 6.91
N GLU A 254 -16.72 7.58 5.92
CA GLU A 254 -16.51 6.75 4.73
C GLU A 254 -15.37 7.25 3.82
N VAL A 255 -15.23 8.58 3.71
CA VAL A 255 -14.16 9.22 2.91
C VAL A 255 -12.82 9.01 3.61
N ALA A 256 -12.78 9.22 4.92
CA ALA A 256 -11.60 8.98 5.74
C ALA A 256 -11.16 7.50 5.71
N ASP A 257 -12.11 6.58 5.81
CA ASP A 257 -11.86 5.13 5.74
C ASP A 257 -11.32 4.68 4.38
N ALA A 258 -11.74 5.34 3.29
CA ALA A 258 -11.30 5.00 1.94
C ALA A 258 -9.92 5.57 1.61
N ILE A 259 -9.62 6.80 2.03
CA ILE A 259 -8.42 7.55 1.65
C ILE A 259 -7.27 7.41 2.65
N GLU A 260 -7.58 7.01 3.88
CA GLU A 260 -6.69 6.91 5.05
C GLU A 260 -6.19 8.28 5.56
N THR A 261 -5.61 9.10 4.68
CA THR A 261 -5.11 10.44 5.04
C THR A 261 -5.31 11.46 3.94
N ALA A 262 -5.88 12.62 4.30
CA ALA A 262 -6.26 13.70 3.39
C ALA A 262 -5.14 14.22 2.48
N HIS A 263 -3.90 14.31 2.96
CA HIS A 263 -2.79 14.88 2.17
C HIS A 263 -2.44 14.12 0.89
N PHE A 264 -2.87 12.86 0.74
CA PHE A 264 -2.72 12.12 -0.51
C PHE A 264 -3.53 12.72 -1.67
N LEU A 265 -4.64 13.41 -1.37
CA LEU A 265 -5.44 14.09 -2.38
C LEU A 265 -4.68 15.28 -2.98
N THR A 266 -4.13 16.12 -2.12
CA THR A 266 -3.32 17.29 -2.51
C THR A 266 -2.06 16.86 -3.27
N LEU A 267 -1.37 15.83 -2.78
CA LEU A 267 -0.21 15.27 -3.48
C LEU A 267 -0.59 14.63 -4.82
N GLY A 268 -1.74 13.95 -4.90
CA GLY A 268 -2.24 13.34 -6.13
C GLY A 268 -2.40 14.38 -7.23
N LEU A 269 -3.08 15.49 -6.91
CA LEU A 269 -3.26 16.62 -7.82
C LEU A 269 -1.92 17.26 -8.22
N ALA A 270 -1.00 17.39 -7.27
CA ALA A 270 0.33 17.93 -7.55
C ALA A 270 1.15 16.99 -8.47
N TYR A 271 1.05 15.67 -8.31
CA TYR A 271 1.72 14.68 -9.16
C TYR A 271 1.15 14.61 -10.59
N GLU A 272 -0.14 14.87 -10.77
CA GLU A 272 -0.74 14.95 -12.11
C GLU A 272 -0.21 16.15 -12.89
N ARG A 273 0.03 17.27 -12.21
CA ARG A 273 0.58 18.49 -12.79
C ARG A 273 2.10 18.42 -13.01
N ASP A 274 2.85 17.89 -12.04
CA ASP A 274 4.29 17.64 -12.16
C ASP A 274 4.67 16.25 -11.66
N GLY A 275 4.83 15.32 -12.61
CA GLY A 275 5.23 13.94 -12.32
C GLY A 275 6.66 13.77 -11.78
N ARG A 276 7.47 14.83 -11.73
CA ARG A 276 8.84 14.82 -11.17
C ARG A 276 8.90 15.38 -9.73
N LEU A 277 7.76 15.78 -9.16
CA LEU A 277 7.67 16.26 -7.79
C LEU A 277 8.27 15.26 -6.79
N ALA A 278 9.08 15.75 -5.85
CA ALA A 278 9.62 14.96 -4.75
C ALA A 278 8.65 14.94 -3.56
N GLY A 279 7.43 14.41 -3.75
CA GLY A 279 6.35 14.54 -2.77
C GLY A 279 6.61 13.88 -1.41
N SER A 280 7.47 12.85 -1.35
CA SER A 280 7.89 12.23 -0.07
C SER A 280 8.57 13.23 0.88
N ALA A 281 9.21 14.27 0.35
CA ALA A 281 9.90 15.26 1.16
C ALA A 281 8.90 16.23 1.83
N PHE A 282 7.71 16.42 1.27
CA PHE A 282 6.65 17.29 1.79
C PHE A 282 5.68 16.56 2.72
N GLU A 283 5.73 15.23 2.79
CA GLU A 283 4.79 14.43 3.58
C GLU A 283 4.77 14.84 5.07
N ALA A 284 5.93 15.16 5.65
CA ALA A 284 6.04 15.51 7.07
C ALA A 284 5.38 16.85 7.43
N ILE A 285 5.41 17.85 6.53
CA ILE A 285 4.72 19.13 6.74
C ILE A 285 3.23 18.99 6.45
N LEU A 286 2.86 18.26 5.39
CA LEU A 286 1.47 18.03 5.00
C LEU A 286 0.68 17.27 6.07
N LYS A 287 1.27 16.24 6.71
CA LYS A 287 0.63 15.52 7.82
C LYS A 287 0.19 16.42 8.98
N LYS A 288 0.80 17.59 9.16
CA LYS A 288 0.50 18.53 10.26
C LYS A 288 -0.47 19.63 9.88
N CYS A 289 -0.70 19.89 8.59
CA CYS A 289 -1.50 21.03 8.14
C CYS A 289 -2.60 20.68 7.13
N ASP A 290 -2.55 19.49 6.53
CA ASP A 290 -3.48 19.08 5.48
C ASP A 290 -4.37 17.91 5.95
N GLY A 291 -5.42 18.26 6.69
CA GLY A 291 -6.48 17.35 7.16
C GLY A 291 -7.72 17.33 6.25
N PHE A 292 -8.69 16.48 6.57
CA PHE A 292 -10.00 16.47 5.91
C PHE A 292 -10.76 17.77 6.20
N LEU A 293 -11.53 18.26 5.23
CA LEU A 293 -12.27 19.51 5.33
C LEU A 293 -13.73 19.23 5.65
N ASP A 294 -14.32 20.00 6.56
CA ASP A 294 -15.78 19.97 6.78
C ASP A 294 -16.50 20.82 5.72
N LYS A 295 -16.40 20.36 4.47
CA LYS A 295 -16.96 21.00 3.27
C LYS A 295 -17.46 19.93 2.29
N PRO A 296 -18.44 20.25 1.44
CA PRO A 296 -18.85 19.36 0.35
C PRO A 296 -17.65 18.95 -0.53
N LEU A 297 -17.64 17.71 -1.04
CA LEU A 297 -16.56 17.18 -1.88
C LEU A 297 -16.22 18.11 -3.06
N GLN A 298 -17.23 18.73 -3.66
CA GLN A 298 -17.01 19.69 -4.76
C GLN A 298 -16.21 20.92 -4.33
N GLU A 299 -16.59 21.57 -3.23
CA GLU A 299 -15.85 22.72 -2.69
C GLU A 299 -14.47 22.30 -2.15
N ALA A 300 -14.39 21.14 -1.51
CA ALA A 300 -13.15 20.61 -0.98
C ALA A 300 -12.15 20.32 -2.12
N TYR A 301 -12.62 19.78 -3.26
CA TYR A 301 -11.78 19.54 -4.43
C TYR A 301 -11.14 20.82 -4.97
N GLU A 302 -11.90 21.91 -5.09
CA GLU A 302 -11.37 23.22 -5.52
C GLU A 302 -10.30 23.75 -4.57
N ILE A 303 -10.51 23.61 -3.25
CA ILE A 303 -9.51 23.97 -2.24
C ILE A 303 -8.26 23.10 -2.39
N ARG A 304 -8.42 21.79 -2.61
CA ARG A 304 -7.31 20.84 -2.81
C ARG A 304 -6.48 21.19 -4.05
N GLU A 305 -7.14 21.66 -5.12
CA GLU A 305 -6.45 22.14 -6.32
C GLU A 305 -5.57 23.35 -6.03
N GLN A 306 -6.07 24.33 -5.27
CA GLN A 306 -5.29 25.51 -4.84
C GLN A 306 -4.12 25.10 -3.94
N ARG A 307 -4.36 24.19 -2.99
CA ARG A 307 -3.30 23.64 -2.13
C ARG A 307 -2.20 22.93 -2.94
N ALA A 308 -2.59 22.18 -3.98
CA ALA A 308 -1.64 21.52 -4.85
C ALA A 308 -0.77 22.53 -5.63
N GLU A 309 -1.31 23.69 -6.02
CA GLU A 309 -0.51 24.77 -6.63
C GLU A 309 0.53 25.30 -5.67
N LYS A 310 0.16 25.55 -4.41
CA LYS A 310 1.11 25.98 -3.36
C LYS A 310 2.19 24.95 -3.08
N VAL A 311 1.87 23.66 -3.12
CA VAL A 311 2.88 22.59 -2.99
C VAL A 311 3.88 22.63 -4.17
N LEU A 312 3.39 22.88 -5.38
CA LEU A 312 4.26 23.00 -6.56
C LEU A 312 5.11 24.26 -6.53
N GLU A 313 4.56 25.38 -6.05
CA GLU A 313 5.30 26.62 -5.81
C GLU A 313 6.42 26.40 -4.80
N ALA A 314 6.10 25.78 -3.66
CA ALA A 314 7.09 25.40 -2.65
C ALA A 314 8.16 24.46 -3.23
N ALA A 315 7.80 23.52 -4.12
CA ALA A 315 8.75 22.65 -4.79
C ALA A 315 9.71 23.41 -5.73
N LYS A 316 9.23 24.44 -6.43
CA LYS A 316 10.08 25.36 -7.21
C LYS A 316 11.04 26.12 -6.30
N GLY A 317 10.55 26.61 -5.16
CA GLY A 317 11.38 27.28 -4.14
C GLY A 317 12.49 26.37 -3.62
N VAL A 318 12.17 25.12 -3.26
CA VAL A 318 13.18 24.13 -2.85
C VAL A 318 14.22 23.96 -3.95
N LYS A 319 13.80 23.74 -5.20
CA LYS A 319 14.72 23.56 -6.34
C LYS A 319 15.65 24.77 -6.54
N ALA A 320 15.15 26.00 -6.37
CA ALA A 320 15.97 27.20 -6.46
C ALA A 320 17.09 27.20 -5.39
N VAL A 321 16.78 26.79 -4.16
CA VAL A 321 17.78 26.62 -3.10
C VAL A 321 18.77 25.50 -3.44
N GLU A 322 18.31 24.39 -4.01
CA GLU A 322 19.19 23.30 -4.45
C GLU A 322 20.19 23.77 -5.51
N ASP A 323 19.72 24.54 -6.48
CA ASP A 323 20.55 25.03 -7.58
C ASP A 323 21.55 26.09 -7.08
N ALA A 324 21.15 26.94 -6.11
CA ALA A 324 22.06 27.84 -5.41
C ALA A 324 23.14 27.10 -4.60
N LEU A 325 22.80 25.99 -3.93
CA LEU A 325 23.75 25.15 -3.21
C LEU A 325 24.73 24.43 -4.15
N LYS A 326 24.24 23.93 -5.30
CA LYS A 326 25.09 23.32 -6.33
C LYS A 326 26.07 24.33 -6.92
N ALA A 327 25.63 25.55 -7.21
CA ALA A 327 26.49 26.61 -7.73
C ALA A 327 27.65 26.95 -6.77
N LYS A 328 27.43 26.81 -5.46
CA LYS A 328 28.46 26.99 -4.42
C LYS A 328 29.28 25.73 -4.12
N GLY A 329 29.02 24.61 -4.77
CA GLY A 329 29.72 23.33 -4.54
C GLY A 329 29.40 22.67 -3.19
N ALA A 330 28.34 23.10 -2.50
CA ALA A 330 27.99 22.62 -1.16
C ALA A 330 26.82 21.61 -1.16
N TRP A 331 26.58 20.96 -2.30
CA TRP A 331 25.48 20.03 -2.51
C TRP A 331 25.80 18.61 -1.99
N HIS A 332 24.81 17.97 -1.36
CA HIS A 332 24.88 16.56 -0.97
C HIS A 332 23.50 15.88 -1.10
N SER A 333 23.46 14.55 -1.11
CA SER A 333 22.23 13.76 -1.37
C SER A 333 21.07 14.05 -0.41
N MET A 334 21.35 14.53 0.81
CA MET A 334 20.34 14.83 1.85
C MET A 334 19.97 16.31 1.93
N ALA A 335 20.60 17.18 1.12
CA ALA A 335 20.41 18.62 1.18
C ALA A 335 18.94 19.00 1.02
N ARG A 336 18.19 18.32 0.15
CA ARG A 336 16.74 18.50 -0.02
C ARG A 336 15.96 18.40 1.28
N TYR A 337 16.22 17.35 2.07
CA TYR A 337 15.54 17.13 3.35
C TYR A 337 15.97 18.19 4.39
N GLN A 338 17.21 18.65 4.34
CA GLN A 338 17.70 19.74 5.20
C GLN A 338 17.03 21.07 4.87
N ILE A 339 16.93 21.44 3.59
CA ILE A 339 16.26 22.65 3.12
C ILE A 339 14.82 22.68 3.66
N ILE A 340 14.09 21.58 3.44
CA ILE A 340 12.70 21.47 3.87
C ILE A 340 12.59 21.47 5.39
N SER A 341 13.46 20.76 6.11
CA SER A 341 13.47 20.74 7.59
C SER A 341 13.74 22.11 8.19
N ASN A 342 14.66 22.88 7.60
CA ASN A 342 15.03 24.22 8.04
C ASN A 342 13.90 25.23 7.79
N ALA A 343 13.32 25.18 6.59
CA ALA A 343 12.21 26.06 6.22
C ALA A 343 10.89 25.70 6.93
N ASN A 344 10.73 24.49 7.48
CA ASN A 344 9.48 23.99 8.03
C ASN A 344 9.03 24.76 9.30
N PRO A 345 7.97 25.61 9.22
CA PRO A 345 7.49 26.38 10.37
C PRO A 345 6.78 25.51 11.41
N THR A 346 6.35 24.30 11.04
CA THR A 346 5.63 23.37 11.92
C THR A 346 6.55 22.38 12.65
N LYS A 347 7.88 22.50 12.49
CA LYS A 347 8.85 21.57 13.08
C LYS A 347 8.66 21.39 14.59
N ARG A 348 8.47 22.50 15.32
CA ARG A 348 8.25 22.52 16.78
C ARG A 348 6.78 22.62 17.20
N ALA A 349 5.87 22.79 16.24
CA ALA A 349 4.45 22.92 16.53
C ALA A 349 3.86 21.57 16.97
N ARG A 350 3.14 21.58 18.09
CA ARG A 350 2.43 20.39 18.62
C ARG A 350 1.00 20.27 18.13
N LYS A 351 0.37 21.39 17.74
CA LYS A 351 -1.01 21.43 17.26
C LYS A 351 -1.04 21.46 15.73
N PRO A 352 -2.07 20.86 15.09
CA PRO A 352 -2.32 21.03 13.67
C PRO A 352 -2.36 22.52 13.32
N SER A 353 -1.69 22.88 12.23
CA SER A 353 -1.59 24.26 11.77
C SER A 353 -2.45 24.46 10.53
N ASP A 354 -2.92 25.68 10.30
CA ASP A 354 -3.66 26.01 9.09
C ASP A 354 -2.76 25.89 7.84
N PHE A 355 -3.28 25.28 6.76
CA PHE A 355 -2.50 24.99 5.56
C PHE A 355 -1.93 26.26 4.92
N GLU A 356 -2.79 27.24 4.65
CA GLU A 356 -2.44 28.47 3.93
C GLU A 356 -1.33 29.21 4.66
N LYS A 357 -1.54 29.51 5.95
CA LYS A 357 -0.55 30.19 6.78
C LYS A 357 0.77 29.42 6.92
N THR A 358 0.71 28.09 6.85
CA THR A 358 1.89 27.23 6.95
C THR A 358 2.71 27.30 5.67
N PHE A 359 2.07 27.14 4.51
CA PHE A 359 2.75 27.17 3.21
C PHE A 359 3.23 28.57 2.84
N ASP A 360 2.50 29.64 3.18
CA ASP A 360 2.95 31.02 2.93
C ASP A 360 4.26 31.32 3.70
N LYS A 361 4.32 30.93 4.98
CA LYS A 361 5.54 31.04 5.79
C LYS A 361 6.67 30.17 5.27
N PHE A 362 6.34 28.96 4.81
CA PHE A 362 7.30 28.02 4.27
C PHE A 362 7.93 28.55 2.98
N ILE A 363 7.13 29.08 2.05
CA ILE A 363 7.58 29.68 0.80
C ILE A 363 8.45 30.90 1.09
N ALA A 364 8.01 31.81 1.96
CA ALA A 364 8.81 32.97 2.36
C ALA A 364 10.16 32.57 2.99
N ALA A 365 10.20 31.49 3.78
CA ALA A 365 11.45 30.96 4.32
C ALA A 365 12.36 30.37 3.23
N LEU A 366 11.80 29.71 2.22
CA LEU A 366 12.57 29.18 1.08
C LEU A 366 13.19 30.31 0.24
N GLU A 367 12.46 31.42 0.03
CA GLU A 367 12.98 32.60 -0.66
C GLU A 367 14.19 33.20 0.08
N GLN A 368 14.08 33.36 1.41
CA GLN A 368 15.21 33.82 2.24
C GLN A 368 16.40 32.86 2.22
N LEU A 369 16.15 31.54 2.14
CA LEU A 369 17.19 30.53 2.02
C LEU A 369 17.83 30.52 0.63
N ALA A 370 17.11 30.91 -0.41
CA ALA A 370 17.67 31.03 -1.76
C ALA A 370 18.72 32.15 -1.84
N GLU A 371 18.51 33.26 -1.11
CA GLU A 371 19.50 34.35 -0.98
C GLU A 371 20.72 33.93 -0.14
N SER A 372 20.50 33.12 0.91
CA SER A 372 21.53 32.71 1.88
C SER A 372 21.57 31.19 2.09
N PRO A 373 21.99 30.39 1.09
CA PRO A 373 21.87 28.92 1.11
C PRO A 373 22.75 28.23 2.16
N GLU A 374 23.84 28.87 2.60
CA GLU A 374 24.78 28.33 3.60
C GLU A 374 24.14 28.12 4.99
N LYS A 375 23.03 28.81 5.27
CA LYS A 375 22.29 28.63 6.53
C LYS A 375 21.71 27.22 6.67
N VAL A 376 21.41 26.55 5.55
CA VAL A 376 20.86 25.19 5.52
C VAL A 376 21.82 24.17 6.12
N LEU A 377 23.11 24.29 5.81
CA LEU A 377 24.14 23.31 6.17
C LEU A 377 24.56 23.36 7.66
N ARG A 378 24.12 24.38 8.40
CA ARG A 378 24.43 24.52 9.83
C ARG A 378 23.58 23.60 10.70
N GLU A 379 22.50 23.03 10.16
CA GLU A 379 21.57 22.20 10.89
C GLU A 379 21.89 20.71 10.67
N LYS A 380 22.36 20.01 11.71
CA LYS A 380 22.51 18.55 11.68
C LYS A 380 21.12 17.91 11.68
N VAL A 381 20.85 17.06 10.70
CA VAL A 381 19.68 16.17 10.73
C VAL A 381 20.08 14.94 11.51
N GLU A 382 19.51 14.78 12.70
CA GLU A 382 19.62 13.56 13.52
C GLU A 382 18.70 12.45 13.01
#